data_AF-E6QLC6-F1
#
_entry.id   AF-E6QLC6-F1
#
_cell.length_a   1.000
_cell.length_b   1.000
_cell.length_c   1.000
_cell.angle_alpha   90.00
_cell.angle_beta   90.00
_cell.angle_gamma   90.00
#
_symmetry.space_group_name_H-M   'P 1'
#
loop_
_entity.id
_entity.type
_entity.pdbx_description
1 polymer ?
#
loop_
_entity_poly.entity_id
_entity_poly.type
_entity_poly.pdbx_seq_one_letter_code
_entity_poly.pdbx_strand_id
1 'polypeptide(L)'
;MVAAYLLTAGCLVIPAAVHGQTQDSPPTTKAPDNSAQNQAPGATADQQSNRKSDIAITREIRKSVIADSSLSTYAHNVKIITRHGQVTLKGPVKSEDERQAVASKAEAVVGSAAKINDEMTVAKASN
;
A
#
# COMPACT_ATOMS: atom_id res chain seq x y z
N MET A 1 -24.53 -33.24 -80.55
CA MET A 1 -24.05 -32.38 -79.45
C MET A 1 -24.78 -32.79 -78.19
N VAL A 2 -24.21 -33.66 -77.36
CA VAL A 2 -24.75 -33.92 -76.01
C VAL A 2 -23.57 -33.96 -75.06
N ALA A 3 -23.63 -33.02 -74.12
CA ALA A 3 -22.60 -32.67 -73.16
C ALA A 3 -22.61 -33.61 -71.95
N ALA A 4 -21.43 -33.71 -71.37
CA ALA A 4 -21.09 -34.49 -70.19
C ALA A 4 -21.46 -33.78 -68.86
N TYR A 5 -21.18 -34.49 -67.76
CA TYR A 5 -21.00 -34.05 -66.36
C TYR A 5 -22.31 -33.87 -65.56
N LEU A 6 -22.48 -34.27 -64.29
CA LEU A 6 -21.67 -34.38 -63.05
C LEU A 6 -22.46 -35.29 -62.06
N LEU A 7 -22.07 -35.71 -60.85
CA LEU A 7 -20.84 -35.98 -60.10
C LEU A 7 -21.31 -36.41 -58.67
N THR A 8 -20.67 -37.44 -58.11
CA THR A 8 -20.51 -37.81 -56.68
C THR A 8 -21.69 -38.10 -55.75
N ALA A 9 -21.51 -39.24 -55.07
CA ALA A 9 -22.27 -39.80 -53.97
C ALA A 9 -21.79 -39.31 -52.58
N GLY A 10 -22.67 -39.43 -51.57
CA GLY A 10 -22.25 -39.89 -50.24
C GLY A 10 -22.85 -39.21 -49.01
N CYS A 11 -23.63 -40.01 -48.24
CA CYS A 11 -23.75 -40.02 -46.76
C CYS A 11 -24.64 -38.94 -46.09
N LEU A 12 -25.47 -39.18 -45.06
CA LEU A 12 -26.18 -40.32 -44.45
C LEU A 12 -27.13 -39.71 -43.39
N VAL A 13 -28.25 -40.40 -43.16
CA VAL A 13 -29.42 -40.12 -42.31
C VAL A 13 -29.20 -39.91 -40.79
N ILE A 14 -30.04 -39.06 -40.18
CA ILE A 14 -30.39 -38.86 -38.75
C ILE A 14 -31.42 -39.98 -38.32
N PRO A 15 -31.89 -40.27 -37.06
CA PRO A 15 -31.88 -39.52 -35.77
C PRO A 15 -31.80 -40.38 -34.45
N ALA A 16 -31.91 -39.78 -33.25
CA ALA A 16 -32.83 -40.15 -32.15
C ALA A 16 -32.44 -39.55 -30.77
N ALA A 17 -33.44 -39.04 -30.06
CA ALA A 17 -33.34 -38.45 -28.72
C ALA A 17 -33.40 -39.52 -27.61
N VAL A 18 -32.65 -39.31 -26.51
CA VAL A 18 -33.09 -39.71 -25.16
C VAL A 18 -32.52 -38.72 -24.13
N HIS A 19 -33.42 -38.07 -23.40
CA HIS A 19 -33.08 -37.30 -22.21
C HIS A 19 -32.92 -38.27 -21.03
N GLY A 20 -31.75 -38.27 -20.39
CA GLY A 20 -31.44 -39.13 -19.24
C GLY A 20 -30.48 -38.47 -18.26
N GLN A 21 -31.05 -37.84 -17.23
CA GLN A 21 -30.60 -37.74 -15.82
C GLN A 21 -29.24 -37.10 -15.47
N THR A 22 -29.35 -35.90 -14.87
CA THR A 22 -28.61 -35.32 -13.73
C THR A 22 -27.43 -36.09 -13.11
N GLN A 23 -26.30 -35.39 -12.92
CA GLN A 23 -25.50 -35.50 -11.71
C GLN A 23 -24.68 -34.22 -11.46
N ASP A 24 -25.25 -33.32 -10.65
CA ASP A 24 -24.50 -32.32 -9.90
C ASP A 24 -23.50 -33.04 -9.00
N SER A 25 -22.21 -32.75 -9.18
CA SER A 25 -21.18 -33.04 -8.18
C SER A 25 -20.50 -31.70 -7.83
N PRO A 26 -20.53 -31.26 -6.55
CA PRO A 26 -19.81 -30.06 -6.16
C PRO A 26 -18.29 -30.33 -6.28
N PRO A 27 -17.48 -29.38 -6.77
CA PRO A 27 -16.04 -29.52 -6.73
C PRO A 27 -15.60 -29.53 -5.27
N THR A 28 -14.97 -30.62 -4.83
CA THR A 28 -14.26 -30.66 -3.54
C THR A 28 -13.05 -29.74 -3.64
N THR A 29 -13.23 -28.45 -3.42
CA THR A 29 -12.13 -27.53 -3.16
C THR A 29 -11.48 -28.00 -1.87
N LYS A 30 -10.30 -28.63 -1.97
CA LYS A 30 -9.41 -28.79 -0.82
C LYS A 30 -9.30 -27.42 -0.14
N ALA A 31 -9.58 -27.36 1.15
CA ALA A 31 -9.30 -26.16 1.93
C ALA A 31 -7.83 -25.76 1.68
N PRO A 32 -7.51 -24.48 1.49
CA PRO A 32 -6.14 -24.06 1.24
C PRO A 32 -5.28 -24.41 2.46
N ASP A 33 -4.51 -25.50 2.34
CA ASP A 33 -3.55 -25.94 3.34
C ASP A 33 -2.20 -25.27 3.07
N ASN A 34 -1.96 -24.14 3.74
CA ASN A 34 -0.72 -23.37 3.63
C ASN A 34 0.35 -23.82 4.64
N SER A 35 0.16 -24.97 5.32
CA SER A 35 1.04 -25.44 6.40
C SER A 35 2.48 -25.69 5.94
N ALA A 36 2.69 -26.01 4.66
CA ALA A 36 4.02 -26.17 4.05
C ALA A 36 4.72 -24.84 3.71
N GLN A 37 3.96 -23.75 3.50
CA GLN A 37 4.50 -22.44 3.12
C GLN A 37 4.80 -21.55 4.34
N ASN A 38 4.16 -21.80 5.48
CA ASN A 38 4.37 -21.05 6.72
C ASN A 38 5.64 -21.44 7.50
N GLN A 39 6.46 -22.36 6.96
CA GLN A 39 7.73 -22.82 7.55
C GLN A 39 8.94 -21.98 7.09
N ALA A 40 8.76 -21.07 6.13
CA ALA A 40 9.83 -20.20 5.67
C ALA A 40 10.04 -19.04 6.67
N PRO A 41 11.28 -18.73 7.10
CA PRO A 41 11.58 -17.51 7.85
C PRO A 41 11.42 -16.30 6.92
N GLY A 42 10.17 -15.86 6.75
CA GLY A 42 9.77 -14.68 5.99
C GLY A 42 9.04 -13.67 6.89
N ALA A 43 8.72 -12.50 6.34
CA ALA A 43 8.12 -11.41 7.10
C ALA A 43 6.83 -11.84 7.81
N THR A 44 6.84 -11.82 9.15
CA THR A 44 5.71 -12.22 9.98
C THR A 44 4.72 -11.08 10.18
N ALA A 45 3.49 -11.39 10.61
CA ALA A 45 2.44 -10.40 10.85
C ALA A 45 2.89 -9.27 11.79
N ASP A 46 3.75 -9.58 12.76
CA ASP A 46 4.32 -8.63 13.72
C ASP A 46 5.27 -7.61 13.08
N GLN A 47 5.92 -7.96 11.97
CA GLN A 47 6.78 -7.04 11.21
C GLN A 47 5.97 -6.13 10.27
N GLN A 48 4.75 -6.54 9.89
CA GLN A 48 3.87 -5.77 9.01
C GLN A 48 3.21 -4.57 9.74
N SER A 49 2.87 -4.74 11.02
CA SER A 49 2.15 -3.73 11.80
C SER A 49 2.92 -2.41 11.88
N ASN A 50 4.24 -2.51 12.07
CA ASN A 50 5.08 -1.33 12.35
C ASN A 50 5.34 -0.46 11.12
N ARG A 51 5.41 -1.05 9.91
CA ARG A 51 5.53 -0.25 8.68
C ARG A 51 4.27 0.57 8.41
N LYS A 52 3.09 0.00 8.65
CA LYS A 52 1.81 0.71 8.44
C LYS A 52 1.62 1.83 9.47
N SER A 53 1.98 1.60 10.73
CA SER A 53 1.93 2.63 11.77
C SER A 53 2.92 3.77 11.51
N ASP A 54 4.16 3.47 11.13
CA ASP A 54 5.18 4.50 10.83
C ASP A 54 4.74 5.40 9.66
N ILE A 55 4.12 4.81 8.62
CA ILE A 55 3.55 5.57 7.50
C ILE A 55 2.38 6.43 7.98
N ALA A 56 1.50 5.91 8.84
CA ALA A 56 0.36 6.65 9.36
C ALA A 56 0.81 7.85 10.21
N ILE A 57 1.77 7.64 11.12
CA ILE A 57 2.38 8.71 11.93
C ILE A 57 2.98 9.77 11.02
N THR A 58 3.83 9.38 10.07
CA THR A 58 4.48 10.32 9.14
C THR A 58 3.45 11.13 8.36
N ARG A 59 2.38 10.49 7.89
CA ARG A 59 1.30 11.14 7.14
C ARG A 59 0.58 12.18 8.00
N GLU A 60 0.23 11.83 9.23
CA GLU A 60 -0.51 12.73 10.10
C GLU A 60 0.33 13.94 10.50
N ILE A 61 1.61 13.73 10.84
CA ILE A 61 2.55 14.84 11.09
C ILE A 61 2.65 15.72 9.84
N ARG A 62 2.90 15.13 8.66
CA ARG A 62 3.00 15.88 7.40
C ARG A 62 1.75 16.71 7.13
N LYS A 63 0.57 16.14 7.34
CA LYS A 63 -0.72 16.82 7.19
C LYS A 63 -0.83 18.00 8.14
N SER A 64 -0.49 17.82 9.42
CA SER A 64 -0.56 18.89 10.43
C SER A 64 0.41 20.06 10.14
N VAL A 65 1.58 19.76 9.58
CA VAL A 65 2.59 20.75 9.20
C VAL A 65 2.14 21.53 7.97
N ILE A 66 1.63 20.85 6.94
CA ILE A 66 1.15 21.52 5.71
C ILE A 66 -0.14 22.31 5.95
N ALA A 67 -1.01 21.84 6.84
CA ALA A 67 -2.25 22.54 7.19
C ALA A 67 -1.98 23.88 7.91
N ASP A 68 -0.78 24.07 8.46
CA ASP A 68 -0.37 25.31 9.09
C ASP A 68 0.26 26.25 8.07
N SER A 69 -0.53 27.23 7.63
CA SER A 69 -0.09 28.24 6.67
C SER A 69 0.82 29.31 7.27
N SER A 70 0.97 29.35 8.60
CA SER A 70 1.90 30.29 9.26
C SER A 70 3.36 29.84 9.16
N LEU A 71 3.57 28.55 8.92
CA LEU A 71 4.88 27.97 8.68
C LEU A 71 5.39 28.35 7.28
N SER A 72 6.68 28.65 7.18
CA SER A 72 7.31 28.90 5.89
C SER A 72 7.43 27.62 5.06
N THR A 73 7.71 27.83 3.77
CA THR A 73 8.06 26.76 2.85
C THR A 73 9.26 25.94 3.33
N TYR A 74 10.18 26.51 4.14
CA TYR A 74 11.28 25.74 4.75
C TYR A 74 10.74 24.71 5.74
N ALA A 75 9.86 25.14 6.65
CA ALA A 75 9.21 24.26 7.61
C ALA A 75 8.33 23.19 6.94
N HIS A 76 7.61 23.51 5.85
CA HIS A 76 6.85 22.51 5.08
C HIS A 76 7.73 21.46 4.40
N ASN A 77 8.98 21.82 4.05
CA ASN A 77 9.95 20.95 3.40
C ASN A 77 10.82 20.13 4.37
N VAL A 78 10.58 20.24 5.68
CA VAL A 78 11.26 19.39 6.67
C VAL A 78 11.02 17.92 6.33
N LYS A 79 12.10 17.15 6.40
CA LYS A 79 12.06 15.70 6.24
C LYS A 79 11.61 15.08 7.56
N ILE A 80 10.53 14.32 7.49
CA ILE A 80 9.94 13.60 8.63
C ILE A 80 10.21 12.12 8.38
N ILE A 81 11.01 11.51 9.25
CA ILE A 81 11.41 10.10 9.15
C ILE A 81 10.85 9.40 10.37
N THR A 82 9.93 8.46 10.17
CA THR A 82 9.42 7.61 11.26
C THR A 82 10.00 6.22 11.14
N ARG A 83 10.56 5.69 12.23
CA ARG A 83 11.04 4.31 12.35
C ARG A 83 10.70 3.75 13.71
N HIS A 84 9.97 2.65 13.74
CA HIS A 84 9.56 1.98 14.98
C HIS A 84 8.88 2.95 15.97
N GLY A 85 8.01 3.83 15.45
CA GLY A 85 7.32 4.84 16.24
C GLY A 85 8.19 5.97 16.78
N GLN A 86 9.48 6.04 16.41
CA GLN A 86 10.35 7.19 16.66
C GLN A 86 10.37 8.10 15.44
N VAL A 87 10.25 9.39 15.65
CA VAL A 87 10.23 10.41 14.60
C VAL A 87 11.53 11.19 14.64
N THR A 88 12.16 11.36 13.49
CA THR A 88 13.31 12.24 13.31
C THR A 88 12.94 13.36 12.34
N LEU A 89 13.17 14.60 12.76
CA LEU A 89 12.88 15.81 11.99
C LEU A 89 14.21 16.39 11.48
N LYS A 90 14.35 16.55 10.16
CA LYS A 90 15.59 17.03 9.54
C LYS A 90 15.33 18.12 8.51
N GLY A 91 16.21 19.12 8.48
CA GLY A 91 16.25 20.12 7.43
C GLY A 91 16.34 21.55 7.99
N PRO A 92 16.60 22.53 7.11
CA PRO A 92 16.62 23.92 7.50
C PRO A 92 15.21 24.45 7.75
N VAL A 93 15.04 25.24 8.81
CA VAL A 93 13.84 26.04 9.11
C VAL A 93 14.21 27.52 9.19
N LYS A 94 13.24 28.43 9.03
CA LYS A 94 13.53 29.87 8.93
C LYS A 94 13.78 30.52 10.30
N SER A 95 13.21 29.99 11.36
CA SER A 95 13.34 30.51 12.73
C SER A 95 13.25 29.39 13.78
N GLU A 96 13.61 29.73 15.02
CA GLU A 96 13.44 28.82 16.16
C GLU A 96 11.95 28.58 16.46
N ASP A 97 11.09 29.57 16.25
CA ASP A 97 9.65 29.41 16.44
C ASP A 97 9.07 28.35 15.49
N GLU A 98 9.53 28.32 14.24
CA GLU A 98 9.13 27.28 13.28
C GLU A 98 9.65 25.91 13.70
N ARG A 99 10.88 25.84 14.22
CA ARG A 99 11.47 24.61 14.76
C ARG A 99 10.57 24.04 15.86
N GLN A 100 10.23 24.88 16.84
CA GLN A 100 9.39 24.50 17.96
C GLN A 100 7.97 24.14 17.52
N ALA A 101 7.38 24.86 16.57
CA ALA A 101 6.05 24.58 16.04
C ALA A 101 5.99 23.21 15.34
N VAL A 102 6.99 22.88 14.52
CA VAL A 102 7.07 21.57 13.84
C VAL A 102 7.29 20.45 14.86
N ALA A 103 8.16 20.63 15.86
CA ALA A 103 8.38 19.66 16.93
C ALA A 103 7.10 19.41 17.75
N SER A 104 6.38 20.48 18.11
CA SER A 104 5.14 20.39 18.90
C SER A 104 4.02 19.67 18.13
N LYS A 105 3.91 19.90 16.81
CA LYS A 105 2.97 19.16 15.95
C LYS A 105 3.32 17.68 15.87
N ALA A 106 4.61 17.35 15.76
CA ALA A 106 5.05 15.96 15.81
C ALA A 106 4.70 15.33 17.17
N GLU A 107 4.92 16.06 18.27
CA GLU A 107 4.59 15.58 19.62
C GLU A 107 3.10 15.30 19.79
N ALA A 108 2.23 16.17 19.27
CA ALA A 108 0.78 15.98 19.33
C ALA A 108 0.33 14.69 18.63
N VAL A 109 1.03 14.23 17.59
CA VAL A 109 0.70 12.98 16.87
C VAL A 109 1.27 11.75 17.57
N VAL A 110 2.51 11.82 18.05
CA VAL A 110 3.20 10.66 18.64
C VAL A 110 2.86 10.49 20.12
N GLY A 111 2.37 11.56 20.77
CA GLY A 111 1.94 11.61 22.16
C GLY A 111 3.08 11.72 23.18
N SER A 112 4.33 11.88 22.74
CA SER A 112 5.49 11.95 23.64
C SER A 112 6.70 12.62 22.97
N ALA A 113 7.25 13.67 23.57
CA ALA A 113 8.53 14.26 23.15
C ALA A 113 9.70 13.27 23.14
N ALA A 114 9.71 12.25 24.02
CA ALA A 114 10.78 11.25 24.10
C ALA A 114 10.97 10.42 22.82
N LYS A 115 9.97 10.39 21.93
CA LYS A 115 10.02 9.68 20.64
C LYS A 115 10.45 10.57 19.50
N ILE A 116 10.78 11.84 19.76
CA ILE A 116 11.14 12.83 18.75
C ILE A 116 12.61 13.16 18.87
N ASN A 117 13.31 12.99 17.76
CA ASN A 117 14.68 13.42 17.58
C ASN A 117 14.68 14.65 16.68
N ASP A 118 14.96 15.81 17.25
CA ASP A 118 15.03 17.09 16.54
C ASP A 118 16.45 17.33 16.04
N GLU A 119 16.62 17.18 14.73
CA GLU A 119 17.85 17.46 13.99
C GLU A 119 17.63 18.57 12.95
N MET A 120 16.68 19.47 13.21
CA MET A 120 16.43 20.64 12.38
C MET A 120 17.47 21.73 12.66
N THR A 121 17.84 22.47 11.63
CA THR A 121 18.78 23.59 11.75
C THR A 121 18.07 24.89 11.42
N VAL A 122 18.32 25.95 12.18
CA VAL A 122 17.81 27.27 11.81
C VAL A 122 18.71 27.83 10.71
N ALA A 123 18.14 28.08 9.53
CA ALA A 123 18.82 28.74 8.44
C ALA A 123 19.27 30.12 8.93
N LYS A 124 20.57 30.41 8.79
CA LYS A 124 21.16 31.68 9.23
C LYS A 124 20.36 32.82 8.61
N ALA A 125 19.85 33.74 9.43
CA ALA A 125 19.30 34.99 8.94
C ALA A 125 20.43 35.70 8.17
N SER A 126 20.32 35.79 6.84
CA SER A 126 21.20 36.63 6.04
C SER A 126 21.06 38.05 6.59
N ASN A 127 22.14 38.57 7.18
CA ASN A 127 22.24 39.98 7.59
C ASN A 127 22.47 40.83 6.34
#